data_AF-A0A7L5FBH6-F1
#
_entry.id   AF-A0A7L5FBH6-F1
#
_cell.length_a   1.000
_cell.length_b   1.000
_cell.length_c   1.000
_cell.angle_alpha   90.00
_cell.angle_beta   90.00
_cell.angle_gamma   90.00
#
_symmetry.space_group_name_H-M   'P 1'
#
loop_
_entity.id
_entity.type
_entity.pdbx_description
1 polymer ?
#
loop_
_entity_poly.entity_id
_entity_poly.type
_entity_poly.pdbx_seq_one_letter_code
_entity_poly.pdbx_strand_id
1 'polypeptide(L)'
;MNKQELVITRFRESLTESSSFIQQVADVLEISYDAAYRRIQGKAKLSIEEAMQLAQKGQFSLDNILVEDLKLSALGEATPHVNSIKSMEIYLAETIQNLSQLGKDGVRFEYSAKDIPVYHHFDASELSRFKMYVWLQLMDPNFTETRYENFHLSLELKTYMKEINKLISRFEVCEIWNDTTVSSSLKQVDYFLTAGLLPLSDAKILCQDIMKLVKQRQKDLASDRYDIHYHELLIMTNNSITYKHGQPAAGFVTMTMLGYIKFTASNMLGRIQGYFKHQLKQSTSLSKASTKERARFFNKIEQKINALEQSLERYELLDF
;
A
#
# COMPACT_ATOMS: atom_id res chain seq x y z
N MET A 1 -0.82 -12.50 35.60
CA MET A 1 -0.37 -11.10 35.72
C MET A 1 -1.52 -10.24 36.17
N ASN A 2 -1.26 -9.23 37.01
CA ASN A 2 -2.24 -8.18 37.28
C ASN A 2 -2.48 -7.38 35.98
N LYS A 3 -3.69 -6.85 35.76
CA LYS A 3 -4.05 -6.03 34.59
C LYS A 3 -3.08 -4.86 34.36
N GLN A 4 -2.59 -4.24 35.43
CA GLN A 4 -1.57 -3.19 35.35
C GLN A 4 -0.24 -3.69 34.75
N GLU A 5 0.22 -4.88 35.14
CA GLU A 5 1.44 -5.47 34.57
C GLU A 5 1.25 -5.75 33.07
N LEU A 6 0.05 -6.14 32.65
CA LEU A 6 -0.27 -6.35 31.24
C LEU A 6 -0.22 -5.03 30.44
N VAL A 7 -0.79 -3.94 30.97
CA VAL A 7 -0.71 -2.60 30.34
C VAL A 7 0.76 -2.18 30.17
N ILE A 8 1.56 -2.30 31.25
CA ILE A 8 2.98 -1.95 31.23
C ILE A 8 3.77 -2.84 30.26
N THR A 9 3.44 -4.13 30.17
CA THR A 9 4.10 -5.06 29.24
C THR A 9 3.77 -4.74 27.80
N ARG A 10 2.50 -4.50 27.46
CA ARG A 10 2.08 -4.11 26.10
C ARG A 10 2.68 -2.78 25.68
N PHE A 11 2.75 -1.82 26.60
CA PHE A 11 3.45 -0.57 26.34
C PHE A 11 4.95 -0.81 26.14
N ARG A 12 5.60 -1.71 26.88
CA ARG A 12 7.01 -2.05 26.64
C ARG A 12 7.24 -2.67 25.26
N GLU A 13 6.37 -3.56 24.84
CA GLU A 13 6.45 -4.25 23.54
C GLU A 13 6.23 -3.32 22.33
N SER A 14 5.54 -2.19 22.52
CA SER A 14 5.31 -1.21 21.45
C SER A 14 6.50 -0.26 21.23
N LEU A 15 7.47 -0.21 22.15
CA LEU A 15 8.61 0.68 22.07
C LEU A 15 9.73 0.04 21.24
N THR A 16 10.30 0.84 20.34
CA THR A 16 11.41 0.44 19.45
C THR A 16 12.76 1.01 19.88
N GLU A 17 12.77 1.93 20.85
CA GLU A 17 13.97 2.63 21.32
C GLU A 17 14.65 1.92 22.49
N SER A 18 15.98 1.99 22.53
CA SER A 18 16.84 1.48 23.61
C SER A 18 16.98 2.43 24.81
N SER A 19 16.14 3.46 24.91
CA SER A 19 16.14 4.41 26.04
C SER A 19 15.51 3.78 27.30
N SER A 20 15.75 4.36 28.48
CA SER A 20 15.22 3.82 29.74
C SER A 20 13.70 3.72 29.69
N PHE A 21 13.16 2.51 29.83
CA PHE A 21 11.71 2.26 29.84
C PHE A 21 10.98 3.09 30.90
N ILE A 22 11.62 3.34 32.04
CA ILE A 22 11.04 4.14 33.14
C ILE A 22 10.90 5.60 32.70
N GLN A 23 11.90 6.15 31.99
CA GLN A 23 11.84 7.53 31.48
C GLN A 23 10.72 7.66 30.44
N GLN A 24 10.58 6.69 29.54
CA GLN A 24 9.52 6.72 28.52
C GLN A 24 8.11 6.70 29.16
N VAL A 25 7.92 5.93 30.23
CA VAL A 25 6.65 5.96 30.99
C VAL A 25 6.45 7.29 31.71
N ALA A 26 7.52 7.86 32.29
CA ALA A 26 7.49 9.16 32.95
C ALA A 26 7.09 10.29 31.99
N ASP A 27 7.66 10.29 30.78
CA ASP A 27 7.41 11.30 29.75
C ASP A 27 5.97 11.22 29.22
N VAL A 28 5.46 10.02 28.98
CA VAL A 28 4.09 9.83 28.46
C VAL A 28 3.01 10.19 29.48
N LEU A 29 3.27 9.91 30.76
CA LEU A 29 2.34 10.21 31.85
C LEU A 29 2.55 11.60 32.46
N GLU A 30 3.59 12.33 32.04
CA GLU A 30 4.00 13.63 32.59
C GLU A 30 4.23 13.59 34.13
N ILE A 31 4.90 12.53 34.60
CA ILE A 31 5.20 12.31 36.02
C ILE A 31 6.70 12.21 36.28
N SER A 32 7.11 12.23 37.56
CA SER A 32 8.52 12.03 37.91
C SER A 32 8.99 10.59 37.66
N TYR A 33 10.31 10.43 37.46
CA TYR A 33 10.93 9.12 37.26
C TYR A 33 10.62 8.12 38.38
N ASP A 34 10.65 8.55 39.66
CA ASP A 34 10.28 7.70 40.80
C ASP A 34 8.78 7.31 40.75
N ALA A 35 7.91 8.24 40.37
CA ALA A 35 6.48 7.98 40.25
C ALA A 35 6.17 6.96 39.14
N ALA A 36 6.87 7.04 38.00
CA ALA A 36 6.80 6.05 36.92
C ALA A 36 7.35 4.69 37.37
N TYR A 37 8.49 4.67 38.07
CA TYR A 37 9.08 3.44 38.59
C TYR A 37 8.14 2.71 39.55
N ARG A 38 7.47 3.44 40.46
CA ARG A 38 6.47 2.86 41.37
C ARG A 38 5.27 2.25 40.64
N ARG A 39 4.81 2.84 39.53
CA ARG A 39 3.74 2.27 38.68
C ARG A 39 4.20 1.01 37.96
N ILE A 40 5.41 1.02 37.41
CA ILE A 40 5.99 -0.15 36.73
C ILE A 40 6.15 -1.34 37.69
N GLN A 41 6.58 -1.08 38.92
CA GLN A 41 6.76 -2.09 39.97
C GLN A 41 5.45 -2.52 40.66
N GLY A 42 4.30 -1.96 40.28
CA GLY A 42 3.02 -2.24 40.94
C GLY A 42 2.87 -1.68 42.36
N LYS A 43 3.80 -0.82 42.81
CA LYS A 43 3.76 -0.16 44.13
C LYS A 43 2.77 1.01 44.19
N ALA A 44 2.43 1.57 43.04
CA ALA A 44 1.36 2.55 42.86
C ALA A 44 0.44 2.08 41.73
N LYS A 45 -0.87 2.34 41.84
CA LYS A 45 -1.85 1.96 40.81
C LYS A 45 -1.78 2.92 39.62
N LEU A 46 -1.96 2.40 38.41
CA LEU A 46 -2.30 3.23 37.25
C LEU A 46 -3.76 3.69 37.36
N SER A 47 -4.00 4.98 37.09
CA SER A 47 -5.36 5.47 36.82
C SER A 47 -5.85 4.99 35.45
N ILE A 48 -7.14 5.12 35.17
CA ILE A 48 -7.70 4.78 33.85
C ILE A 48 -7.14 5.72 32.79
N GLU A 49 -7.04 7.01 33.10
CA GLU A 49 -6.46 8.05 32.23
C GLU A 49 -4.99 7.73 31.90
N GLU A 50 -4.18 7.36 32.90
CA GLU A 50 -2.79 6.96 32.69
C GLU A 50 -2.70 5.71 31.80
N ALA A 51 -3.57 4.72 32.03
CA ALA A 51 -3.63 3.52 31.19
C ALA A 51 -4.04 3.86 29.74
N MET A 52 -4.99 4.78 29.55
CA MET A 52 -5.44 5.25 28.23
C MET A 52 -4.35 6.02 27.49
N GLN A 53 -3.58 6.86 28.18
CA GLN A 53 -2.44 7.58 27.61
C GLN A 53 -1.36 6.62 27.10
N LEU A 54 -1.00 5.62 27.91
CA LEU A 54 -0.05 4.58 27.49
C LEU A 54 -0.57 3.77 26.30
N ALA A 55 -1.87 3.41 26.32
CA ALA A 55 -2.51 2.66 25.24
C ALA A 55 -2.55 3.45 23.93
N GLN A 56 -2.90 4.74 23.99
CA GLN A 56 -2.91 5.64 22.84
C GLN A 56 -1.51 5.81 22.26
N LYS A 57 -0.51 6.10 23.11
CA LYS A 57 0.88 6.26 22.67
C LYS A 57 1.46 4.97 22.10
N GLY A 58 1.17 3.84 22.73
CA GLY A 58 1.63 2.52 22.31
C GLY A 58 0.78 1.86 21.21
N GLN A 59 -0.29 2.52 20.76
CA GLN A 59 -1.23 2.04 19.74
C GLN A 59 -1.81 0.63 19.98
N PHE A 60 -2.09 0.29 21.24
CA PHE A 60 -2.77 -0.95 21.61
C PHE A 60 -4.12 -0.65 22.27
N SER A 61 -5.09 -1.57 22.17
CA SER A 61 -6.40 -1.40 22.84
C SER A 61 -6.42 -2.05 24.22
N LEU A 62 -6.95 -1.33 25.22
CA LEU A 62 -7.10 -1.80 26.60
C LEU A 62 -8.12 -2.95 26.73
N ASP A 63 -9.11 -3.03 25.84
CA ASP A 63 -10.09 -4.13 25.82
C ASP A 63 -9.39 -5.49 25.65
N ASN A 64 -8.24 -5.52 24.97
CA ASN A 64 -7.47 -6.75 24.76
C ASN A 64 -6.73 -7.23 26.00
N ILE A 65 -6.56 -6.38 27.02
CA ILE A 65 -5.98 -6.75 28.31
C ILE A 65 -7.05 -7.42 29.19
N LEU A 66 -8.33 -7.19 28.90
CA LEU A 66 -9.46 -7.80 29.59
C LEU A 66 -9.81 -9.21 29.06
N VAL A 67 -9.33 -9.57 27.87
CA VAL A 67 -9.60 -10.87 27.23
C VAL A 67 -8.34 -11.74 27.38
N GLU A 68 -8.44 -12.84 28.14
CA GLU A 68 -7.30 -13.71 28.50
C GLU A 68 -6.61 -14.39 27.30
N ASP A 69 -7.26 -14.43 26.13
CA ASP A 69 -6.63 -14.87 24.89
C ASP A 69 -5.89 -13.71 24.22
N LEU A 70 -4.60 -13.93 23.92
CA LEU A 70 -3.75 -13.14 23.02
C LEU A 70 -4.38 -13.02 21.62
N LYS A 71 -5.49 -12.30 21.50
CA LYS A 71 -6.03 -11.86 20.23
C LYS A 71 -5.04 -10.83 19.69
N LEU A 72 -4.49 -11.12 18.52
CA LEU A 72 -3.58 -10.26 17.79
C LEU A 72 -4.37 -9.06 17.29
N SER A 73 -4.46 -8.03 18.12
CA SER A 73 -5.22 -6.81 17.87
C SER A 73 -4.30 -5.60 17.95
N ALA A 74 -4.51 -4.67 17.05
CA ALA A 74 -3.91 -3.35 17.08
C ALA A 74 -4.91 -2.35 16.52
N LEU A 75 -4.75 -1.09 16.93
CA LEU A 75 -5.43 0.00 16.27
C LEU A 75 -4.79 0.22 14.90
N GLY A 76 -5.61 0.33 13.88
CA GLY A 76 -5.20 0.68 12.53
C GLY A 76 -5.83 2.00 12.10
N GLU A 77 -5.09 2.80 11.36
CA GLU A 77 -5.57 4.05 10.77
C GLU A 77 -6.09 3.75 9.37
N ALA A 78 -7.41 3.87 9.15
CA ALA A 78 -7.97 3.74 7.82
C ALA A 78 -7.71 5.01 7.00
N THR A 79 -7.41 4.85 5.71
CA THR A 79 -7.39 5.98 4.77
C THR A 79 -8.74 6.69 4.68
N PRO A 80 -8.76 7.96 4.24
CA PRO A 80 -9.99 8.65 3.89
C PRO A 80 -10.83 7.82 2.94
N HIS A 81 -12.14 7.85 3.16
CA HIS A 81 -13.08 7.23 2.24
C HIS A 81 -13.13 8.05 0.95
N VAL A 82 -12.82 7.40 -0.18
CA VAL A 82 -12.87 8.03 -1.50
C VAL A 82 -14.22 7.73 -2.13
N ASN A 83 -15.05 8.75 -2.28
CA ASN A 83 -16.40 8.69 -2.87
C ASN A 83 -16.74 9.93 -3.71
N SER A 84 -15.72 10.70 -4.10
CA SER A 84 -15.83 11.91 -4.90
C SER A 84 -14.45 12.34 -5.38
N ILE A 85 -14.40 13.19 -6.42
CA ILE A 85 -13.15 13.85 -6.84
C ILE A 85 -12.49 14.57 -5.66
N LYS A 86 -13.28 15.26 -4.81
CA LYS A 86 -12.71 15.99 -3.68
C LYS A 86 -12.08 15.08 -2.64
N SER A 87 -12.73 13.97 -2.31
CA SER A 87 -12.15 12.97 -1.40
C SER A 87 -10.94 12.25 -1.99
N MET A 88 -10.87 12.08 -3.32
CA MET A 88 -9.69 11.58 -4.02
C MET A 88 -8.49 12.53 -3.87
N GLU A 89 -8.71 13.84 -4.00
CA GLU A 89 -7.68 14.86 -3.74
C GLU A 89 -7.16 14.77 -2.30
N ILE A 90 -8.05 14.63 -1.31
CA ILE A 90 -7.67 14.47 0.10
C ILE A 90 -6.85 13.20 0.29
N TYR A 91 -7.27 12.07 -0.30
CA TYR A 91 -6.53 10.81 -0.25
C TYR A 91 -5.09 10.95 -0.79
N LEU A 92 -4.92 11.62 -1.94
CA LEU A 92 -3.59 11.83 -2.52
C LEU A 92 -2.75 12.81 -1.67
N ALA A 93 -3.35 13.85 -1.12
CA ALA A 93 -2.68 14.79 -0.22
C ALA A 93 -2.18 14.11 1.06
N GLU A 94 -3.00 13.28 1.69
CA GLU A 94 -2.59 12.48 2.85
C GLU A 94 -1.53 11.43 2.49
N THR A 95 -1.59 10.87 1.28
CA THR A 95 -0.53 9.97 0.79
C THR A 95 0.80 10.73 0.71
N ILE A 96 0.82 11.95 0.19
CA ILE A 96 2.02 12.81 0.16
C ILE A 96 2.53 13.08 1.58
N GLN A 97 1.65 13.41 2.52
CA GLN A 97 2.03 13.66 3.91
C GLN A 97 2.67 12.41 4.55
N ASN A 98 2.03 11.25 4.41
CA ASN A 98 2.55 9.98 4.94
C ASN A 98 3.91 9.62 4.33
N LEU A 99 4.06 9.76 3.01
CA LEU A 99 5.32 9.48 2.33
C LEU A 99 6.43 10.49 2.71
N SER A 100 6.07 11.76 2.89
CA SER A 100 7.02 12.81 3.26
C SER A 100 7.59 12.62 4.67
N GLN A 101 6.78 12.12 5.61
CA GLN A 101 7.20 11.82 6.98
C GLN A 101 8.25 10.71 7.08
N LEU A 102 8.31 9.81 6.08
CA LEU A 102 9.33 8.76 6.05
C LEU A 102 10.74 9.33 5.85
N GLY A 103 10.86 10.48 5.18
CA GLY A 103 12.14 11.09 4.79
C GLY A 103 12.69 10.49 3.50
N LYS A 104 13.99 10.66 3.24
CA LYS A 104 14.66 10.15 2.03
C LYS A 104 15.58 8.98 2.31
N ASP A 105 16.25 8.98 3.46
CA ASP A 105 17.40 8.10 3.70
C ASP A 105 16.98 6.77 4.34
N GLY A 106 17.49 5.67 3.77
CA GLY A 106 17.29 4.33 4.30
C GLY A 106 15.84 3.82 4.25
N VAL A 107 15.02 4.37 3.36
CA VAL A 107 13.63 3.94 3.17
C VAL A 107 13.57 2.84 2.13
N ARG A 108 12.98 1.70 2.52
CA ARG A 108 12.67 0.57 1.63
C ARG A 108 11.18 0.29 1.66
N PHE A 109 10.59 0.08 0.49
CA PHE A 109 9.18 -0.18 0.32
C PHE A 109 8.97 -1.53 -0.36
N GLU A 110 8.20 -2.41 0.28
CA GLU A 110 7.86 -3.71 -0.28
C GLU A 110 6.37 -3.79 -0.57
N TYR A 111 6.00 -4.27 -1.76
CA TYR A 111 4.62 -4.32 -2.22
C TYR A 111 4.26 -5.70 -2.78
N SER A 112 3.27 -6.38 -2.18
CA SER A 112 2.70 -7.61 -2.72
C SER A 112 1.57 -7.26 -3.69
N ALA A 113 1.80 -7.47 -4.98
CA ALA A 113 1.01 -6.90 -6.07
C ALA A 113 0.00 -7.91 -6.66
N LYS A 114 -1.23 -7.94 -6.12
CA LYS A 114 -2.37 -8.59 -6.78
C LYS A 114 -2.72 -7.85 -8.08
N ASP A 115 -2.67 -6.52 -8.03
CA ASP A 115 -2.85 -5.61 -9.15
C ASP A 115 -1.57 -4.78 -9.34
N ILE A 116 -1.42 -4.10 -10.48
CA ILE A 116 -0.35 -3.11 -10.70
C ILE A 116 -0.30 -2.17 -9.49
N PRO A 117 0.85 -2.01 -8.82
CA PRO A 117 0.93 -1.15 -7.63
C PRO A 117 0.44 0.27 -7.91
N VAL A 118 -0.39 0.78 -6.99
CA VAL A 118 -1.21 1.98 -7.17
C VAL A 118 -0.42 3.20 -7.67
N TYR A 119 0.82 3.36 -7.22
CA TYR A 119 1.66 4.50 -7.56
C TYR A 119 2.13 4.53 -9.01
N HIS A 120 2.12 3.39 -9.71
CA HIS A 120 2.36 3.36 -11.15
C HIS A 120 1.24 3.99 -11.97
N HIS A 121 0.12 4.36 -11.33
CA HIS A 121 -1.01 5.08 -11.95
C HIS A 121 -1.02 6.59 -11.64
N PHE A 122 0.12 7.14 -11.21
CA PHE A 122 0.26 8.55 -10.83
C PHE A 122 1.23 9.34 -11.73
N ASP A 123 1.39 8.93 -12.99
CA ASP A 123 2.29 9.58 -13.96
C ASP A 123 1.58 10.57 -14.91
N ALA A 124 0.28 10.76 -14.71
CA ALA A 124 -0.60 11.58 -15.56
C ALA A 124 -0.67 11.15 -17.03
N SER A 125 -0.35 9.87 -17.32
CA SER A 125 -0.65 9.21 -18.60
C SER A 125 -2.15 9.00 -18.81
N GLU A 126 -2.50 8.46 -19.98
CA GLU A 126 -3.88 8.07 -20.28
C GLU A 126 -4.31 6.89 -19.38
N LEU A 127 -3.40 5.96 -19.08
CA LEU A 127 -3.63 4.93 -18.06
C LEU A 127 -3.92 5.54 -16.67
N SER A 128 -3.20 6.59 -16.26
CA SER A 128 -3.50 7.30 -15.01
C SER A 128 -4.92 7.90 -15.02
N ARG A 129 -5.33 8.52 -16.13
CA ARG A 129 -6.68 9.07 -16.31
C ARG A 129 -7.74 7.97 -16.22
N PHE A 130 -7.54 6.87 -16.93
CA PHE A 130 -8.43 5.72 -16.90
C PHE A 130 -8.58 5.14 -15.49
N LYS A 131 -7.49 4.98 -14.74
CA LYS A 131 -7.58 4.43 -13.39
C LYS A 131 -8.35 5.32 -12.43
N MET A 132 -8.18 6.65 -12.50
CA MET A 132 -9.01 7.56 -11.70
C MET A 132 -10.48 7.47 -12.09
N TYR A 133 -10.76 7.42 -13.39
CA TYR A 133 -12.12 7.27 -13.91
C TYR A 133 -12.79 6.00 -13.37
N VAL A 134 -12.11 4.85 -13.46
CA VAL A 134 -12.62 3.56 -12.96
C VAL A 134 -12.88 3.61 -11.46
N TRP A 135 -11.96 4.18 -10.68
CA TRP A 135 -12.13 4.30 -9.24
C TRP A 135 -13.32 5.20 -8.87
N LEU A 136 -13.48 6.34 -9.54
CA LEU A 136 -14.63 7.21 -9.32
C LEU A 136 -15.94 6.54 -9.75
N GLN A 137 -15.98 5.87 -10.91
CA GLN A 137 -17.14 5.10 -11.36
C GLN A 137 -17.57 4.02 -10.37
N LEU A 138 -16.63 3.42 -9.63
CA LEU A 138 -16.92 2.34 -8.69
C LEU A 138 -17.16 2.80 -7.25
N MET A 139 -16.70 4.00 -6.86
CA MET A 139 -16.74 4.46 -5.48
C MET A 139 -17.52 5.76 -5.25
N ASP A 140 -17.67 6.60 -6.28
CA ASP A 140 -18.50 7.81 -6.22
C ASP A 140 -19.91 7.50 -6.79
N PRO A 141 -20.94 7.46 -5.92
CA PRO A 141 -22.30 7.14 -6.36
C PRO A 141 -22.89 8.16 -7.34
N ASN A 142 -22.34 9.38 -7.40
CA ASN A 142 -22.82 10.46 -8.27
C ASN A 142 -22.01 10.56 -9.58
N PHE A 143 -20.96 9.76 -9.76
CA PHE A 143 -20.08 9.84 -10.92
C PHE A 143 -20.55 8.97 -12.11
N THR A 144 -21.59 8.17 -11.91
CA THR A 144 -22.06 7.12 -12.82
C THR A 144 -22.41 7.61 -14.23
N GLU A 145 -22.91 8.84 -14.37
CA GLU A 145 -23.31 9.41 -15.67
C GLU A 145 -22.14 10.01 -16.48
N THR A 146 -20.94 10.11 -15.88
CA THR A 146 -19.79 10.72 -16.59
C THR A 146 -19.21 9.73 -17.59
N ARG A 147 -19.30 10.06 -18.89
CA ARG A 147 -18.59 9.32 -19.96
C ARG A 147 -17.09 9.54 -19.87
N TYR A 148 -16.30 8.53 -20.25
CA TYR A 148 -14.84 8.61 -20.18
C TYR A 148 -14.26 9.80 -20.96
N GLU A 149 -14.79 10.09 -22.15
CA GLU A 149 -14.38 11.21 -23.02
C GLU A 149 -14.47 12.58 -22.32
N ASN A 150 -15.41 12.73 -21.39
CA ASN A 150 -15.64 13.97 -20.66
C ASN A 150 -14.82 14.07 -19.36
N PHE A 151 -14.22 12.97 -18.91
CA PHE A 151 -13.45 12.95 -17.68
C PHE A 151 -12.02 13.44 -17.90
N HIS A 152 -11.63 14.48 -17.19
CA HIS A 152 -10.28 15.03 -17.26
C HIS A 152 -9.67 15.11 -15.86
N LEU A 153 -8.39 14.77 -15.75
CA LEU A 153 -7.66 14.97 -14.50
C LEU A 153 -7.49 16.47 -14.24
N SER A 154 -7.93 16.94 -13.07
CA SER A 154 -7.70 18.31 -12.60
C SER A 154 -6.20 18.60 -12.46
N LEU A 155 -5.84 19.89 -12.45
CA LEU A 155 -4.45 20.30 -12.27
C LEU A 155 -3.93 19.85 -10.89
N GLU A 156 -4.79 19.91 -9.87
CA GLU A 156 -4.54 19.49 -8.50
C GLU A 156 -4.20 18.00 -8.44
N LEU A 157 -5.03 17.14 -9.03
CA LEU A 157 -4.77 15.69 -9.09
C LEU A 157 -3.43 15.40 -9.78
N LYS A 158 -3.18 16.01 -10.94
CA LYS A 158 -1.92 15.85 -11.67
C LYS A 158 -0.71 16.27 -10.84
N THR A 159 -0.85 17.34 -10.05
CA THR A 159 0.22 17.85 -9.18
C THR A 159 0.51 16.87 -8.05
N TYR A 160 -0.53 16.36 -7.38
CA TYR A 160 -0.35 15.38 -6.30
C TYR A 160 0.24 14.07 -6.80
N MET A 161 -0.25 13.56 -7.92
CA MET A 161 0.28 12.36 -8.57
C MET A 161 1.79 12.46 -8.85
N LYS A 162 2.23 13.58 -9.44
CA LYS A 162 3.64 13.84 -9.73
C LYS A 162 4.49 13.89 -8.46
N GLU A 163 4.01 14.52 -7.39
CA GLU A 163 4.76 14.60 -6.13
C GLU A 163 4.87 13.23 -5.46
N ILE A 164 3.82 12.39 -5.48
CA ILE A 164 3.87 11.01 -4.97
C ILE A 164 4.96 10.21 -5.71
N ASN A 165 4.97 10.26 -7.04
CA ASN A 165 5.98 9.56 -7.83
C ASN A 165 7.41 10.07 -7.54
N LYS A 166 7.57 11.37 -7.36
CA LYS A 166 8.86 11.98 -6.98
C LYS A 166 9.31 11.56 -5.58
N LEU A 167 8.39 11.31 -4.64
CA LEU A 167 8.72 10.79 -3.31
C LEU A 167 9.15 9.33 -3.40
N ILE A 168 8.35 8.47 -4.05
CA ILE A 168 8.62 7.03 -4.16
C ILE A 168 9.91 6.74 -4.93
N SER A 169 10.25 7.53 -5.96
CA SER A 169 11.50 7.35 -6.74
C SER A 169 12.79 7.50 -5.93
N ARG A 170 12.69 7.96 -4.67
CA ARG A 170 13.83 8.08 -3.74
C ARG A 170 14.03 6.82 -2.92
N PHE A 171 13.04 5.94 -2.84
CA PHE A 171 13.08 4.74 -2.00
C PHE A 171 13.71 3.57 -2.74
N GLU A 172 14.21 2.61 -1.98
CA GLU A 172 14.41 1.26 -2.48
C GLU A 172 13.04 0.59 -2.60
N VAL A 173 12.72 0.00 -3.75
CA VAL A 173 11.41 -0.60 -4.00
C VAL A 173 11.58 -2.07 -4.39
N CYS A 174 10.85 -2.93 -3.71
CA CYS A 174 10.75 -4.35 -4.03
C CYS A 174 9.28 -4.72 -4.24
N GLU A 175 8.91 -5.09 -5.45
CA GLU A 175 7.54 -5.49 -5.77
C GLU A 175 7.47 -7.00 -5.95
N ILE A 176 6.42 -7.65 -5.45
CA ILE A 176 6.19 -9.08 -5.63
C ILE A 176 5.04 -9.23 -6.61
N TRP A 177 5.33 -9.69 -7.82
CA TRP A 177 4.38 -9.81 -8.92
C TRP A 177 4.09 -11.27 -9.23
N ASN A 178 2.96 -11.52 -9.86
CA ASN A 178 2.64 -12.80 -10.46
C ASN A 178 2.06 -12.62 -11.87
N ASP A 179 1.67 -13.73 -12.51
CA ASP A 179 1.12 -13.70 -13.87
C ASP A 179 -0.18 -12.86 -13.94
N THR A 180 -0.89 -12.66 -12.82
CA THR A 180 -2.18 -11.95 -12.77
C THR A 180 -2.08 -10.45 -12.47
N THR A 181 -0.91 -9.93 -12.06
CA THR A 181 -0.74 -8.54 -11.61
C THR A 181 -1.28 -7.50 -12.61
N VAL A 182 -1.07 -7.70 -13.92
CA VAL A 182 -1.60 -6.79 -14.96
C VAL A 182 -3.03 -7.10 -15.39
N SER A 183 -3.55 -8.29 -15.06
CA SER A 183 -4.78 -8.82 -15.64
C SER A 183 -6.02 -8.02 -15.23
N SER A 184 -6.00 -7.42 -14.05
CA SER A 184 -7.08 -6.55 -13.56
C SER A 184 -7.25 -5.31 -14.42
N SER A 185 -6.16 -4.61 -14.75
CA SER A 185 -6.19 -3.45 -15.64
C SER A 185 -6.69 -3.81 -17.04
N LEU A 186 -6.23 -4.94 -17.60
CA LEU A 186 -6.69 -5.41 -18.91
C LEU A 186 -8.19 -5.74 -18.91
N LYS A 187 -8.68 -6.42 -17.86
CA LYS A 187 -10.11 -6.71 -17.69
C LYS A 187 -10.94 -5.45 -17.51
N GLN A 188 -10.40 -4.43 -16.83
CA GLN A 188 -11.07 -3.13 -16.71
C GLN A 188 -11.20 -2.45 -18.08
N VAL A 189 -10.14 -2.44 -18.91
CA VAL A 189 -10.21 -1.91 -20.27
C VAL A 189 -11.31 -2.62 -21.08
N ASP A 190 -11.28 -3.96 -21.11
CA ASP A 190 -12.28 -4.79 -21.81
C ASP A 190 -13.72 -4.54 -21.33
N TYR A 191 -13.91 -4.52 -20.00
CA TYR A 191 -15.22 -4.28 -19.40
C TYR A 191 -15.78 -2.90 -19.76
N PHE A 192 -14.99 -1.85 -19.57
CA PHE A 192 -15.45 -0.47 -19.81
C PHE A 192 -15.69 -0.22 -21.29
N LEU A 193 -14.92 -0.84 -22.19
CA LEU A 193 -15.18 -0.80 -23.62
C LEU A 193 -16.49 -1.51 -23.97
N THR A 194 -16.67 -2.75 -23.51
CA THR A 194 -17.86 -3.56 -23.80
C THR A 194 -19.14 -2.96 -23.20
N ALA A 195 -19.01 -2.22 -22.09
CA ALA A 195 -20.10 -1.46 -21.49
C ALA A 195 -20.44 -0.15 -22.21
N GLY A 196 -19.69 0.23 -23.26
CA GLY A 196 -19.87 1.50 -23.98
C GLY A 196 -19.42 2.75 -23.21
N LEU A 197 -18.64 2.57 -22.14
CA LEU A 197 -18.15 3.64 -21.27
C LEU A 197 -16.77 4.16 -21.69
N LEU A 198 -16.03 3.38 -22.48
CA LEU A 198 -14.68 3.68 -22.98
C LEU A 198 -14.67 3.55 -24.51
N PRO A 199 -14.21 4.57 -25.26
CA PRO A 199 -14.05 4.47 -26.71
C PRO A 199 -12.97 3.47 -27.11
N LEU A 200 -13.13 2.85 -28.28
CA LEU A 200 -12.18 1.88 -28.82
C LEU A 200 -10.78 2.48 -29.04
N SER A 201 -10.71 3.74 -29.50
CA SER A 201 -9.45 4.47 -29.68
C SER A 201 -8.68 4.61 -28.36
N ASP A 202 -9.37 4.93 -27.28
CA ASP A 202 -8.77 5.05 -25.95
C ASP A 202 -8.36 3.68 -25.41
N ALA A 203 -9.17 2.63 -25.61
CA ALA A 203 -8.81 1.26 -25.22
C ALA A 203 -7.48 0.80 -25.85
N LYS A 204 -7.22 1.16 -27.11
CA LYS A 204 -5.93 0.90 -27.77
C LYS A 204 -4.78 1.67 -27.11
N ILE A 205 -4.96 2.96 -26.81
CA ILE A 205 -3.95 3.77 -26.10
C ILE A 205 -3.66 3.17 -24.73
N LEU A 206 -4.67 2.68 -24.01
CA LEU A 206 -4.49 2.04 -22.70
C LEU A 206 -3.68 0.75 -22.78
N CYS A 207 -3.87 -0.07 -23.82
CA CYS A 207 -3.02 -1.24 -24.05
C CYS A 207 -1.55 -0.84 -24.25
N GLN A 208 -1.32 0.23 -25.02
CA GLN A 208 0.03 0.77 -25.26
C GLN A 208 0.67 1.34 -23.98
N ASP A 209 -0.09 2.05 -23.15
CA ASP A 209 0.41 2.58 -21.87
C ASP A 209 0.74 1.46 -20.87
N ILE A 210 -0.09 0.41 -20.79
CA ILE A 210 0.20 -0.77 -19.96
C ILE A 210 1.46 -1.48 -20.47
N MET A 211 1.60 -1.66 -21.79
CA MET A 211 2.81 -2.22 -22.41
C MET A 211 4.06 -1.38 -22.08
N LYS A 212 3.94 -0.06 -22.17
CA LYS A 212 5.02 0.89 -21.86
C LYS A 212 5.43 0.81 -20.39
N LEU A 213 4.46 0.73 -19.47
CA LEU A 213 4.72 0.54 -18.04
C LEU A 213 5.52 -0.75 -17.80
N VAL A 214 5.07 -1.87 -18.36
CA VAL A 214 5.73 -3.18 -18.21
C VAL A 214 7.17 -3.13 -18.73
N LYS A 215 7.39 -2.56 -19.91
CA LYS A 215 8.73 -2.37 -20.49
C LYS A 215 9.60 -1.43 -19.65
N GLN A 216 9.03 -0.38 -19.07
CA GLN A 216 9.77 0.49 -18.18
C GLN A 216 10.20 -0.25 -16.91
N ARG A 217 9.30 -1.03 -16.29
CA ARG A 217 9.63 -1.84 -15.11
C ARG A 217 10.73 -2.86 -15.39
N GLN A 218 10.73 -3.47 -16.58
CA GLN A 218 11.82 -4.34 -17.00
C GLN A 218 13.17 -3.60 -17.09
N LYS A 219 13.18 -2.36 -17.57
CA LYS A 219 14.40 -1.52 -17.61
C LYS A 219 14.85 -1.11 -16.21
N ASP A 220 13.90 -0.82 -15.32
CA ASP A 220 14.19 -0.38 -13.95
C ASP A 220 14.91 -1.47 -13.13
N LEU A 221 14.81 -2.75 -13.51
CA LEU A 221 15.58 -3.86 -12.91
C LEU A 221 17.11 -3.72 -13.07
N ALA A 222 17.59 -2.81 -13.91
CA ALA A 222 19.02 -2.47 -14.00
C ALA A 222 19.50 -1.56 -12.84
N SER A 223 18.57 -0.97 -12.07
CA SER A 223 18.87 -0.15 -10.90
C SER A 223 18.94 -1.03 -9.64
N ASP A 224 19.96 -0.81 -8.81
CA ASP A 224 20.10 -1.53 -7.52
C ASP A 224 19.00 -1.18 -6.51
N ARG A 225 18.22 -0.13 -6.77
CA ARG A 225 17.11 0.33 -5.91
C ARG A 225 15.75 -0.23 -6.31
N TYR A 226 15.67 -1.06 -7.35
CA TYR A 226 14.41 -1.60 -7.84
C TYR A 226 14.53 -3.09 -8.16
N ASP A 227 13.63 -3.89 -7.61
CA ASP A 227 13.52 -5.31 -7.96
C ASP A 227 12.06 -5.72 -8.05
N ILE A 228 11.80 -6.68 -8.94
CA ILE A 228 10.54 -7.41 -9.01
C ILE A 228 10.84 -8.85 -8.65
N HIS A 229 10.16 -9.34 -7.64
CA HIS A 229 10.13 -10.72 -7.24
C HIS A 229 8.96 -11.43 -7.92
N TYR A 230 9.25 -12.37 -8.82
CA TYR A 230 8.22 -13.19 -9.43
C TYR A 230 7.78 -14.30 -8.48
N HIS A 231 6.51 -14.26 -8.07
CA HIS A 231 5.84 -15.31 -7.32
C HIS A 231 4.87 -16.06 -8.24
N GLU A 232 5.12 -17.34 -8.47
CA GLU A 232 4.36 -18.13 -9.45
C GLU A 232 2.90 -18.37 -9.00
N LEU A 233 2.66 -18.42 -7.69
CA LEU A 233 1.31 -18.63 -7.14
C LEU A 233 0.48 -17.35 -7.13
N LEU A 234 -0.85 -17.54 -7.00
CA LEU A 234 -1.81 -16.44 -6.97
C LEU A 234 -1.61 -15.54 -5.74
N ILE A 235 -1.37 -14.25 -5.97
CA ILE A 235 -1.41 -13.22 -4.94
C ILE A 235 -2.87 -12.81 -4.76
N MET A 236 -3.39 -12.90 -3.54
CA MET A 236 -4.83 -12.70 -3.28
C MET A 236 -5.20 -11.24 -2.94
N THR A 237 -4.26 -10.46 -2.43
CA THR A 237 -4.52 -9.10 -1.92
C THR A 237 -3.32 -8.19 -2.16
N ASN A 238 -3.58 -6.90 -2.38
CA ASN A 238 -2.52 -5.89 -2.35
C ASN A 238 -2.15 -5.60 -0.90
N ASN A 239 -0.88 -5.72 -0.54
CA ASN A 239 -0.38 -5.31 0.77
C ASN A 239 0.96 -4.61 0.57
N SER A 240 1.36 -3.76 1.50
CA SER A 240 2.71 -3.22 1.51
C SER A 240 3.26 -3.04 2.90
N ILE A 241 4.57 -2.94 2.99
CA ILE A 241 5.29 -2.63 4.21
C ILE A 241 6.46 -1.72 3.89
N THR A 242 6.64 -0.71 4.72
CA THR A 242 7.74 0.24 4.63
C THR A 242 8.73 -0.03 5.75
N TYR A 243 10.01 0.02 5.43
CA TYR A 243 11.12 -0.05 6.34
C TYR A 243 11.86 1.28 6.39
N LYS A 244 12.38 1.63 7.56
CA LYS A 244 13.31 2.74 7.76
C LYS A 244 14.56 2.22 8.46
N HIS A 245 15.72 2.38 7.84
CA HIS A 245 16.99 1.82 8.31
C HIS A 245 16.90 0.33 8.70
N GLY A 246 16.19 -0.46 7.88
CA GLY A 246 16.01 -1.89 8.07
C GLY A 246 14.93 -2.30 9.08
N GLN A 247 14.30 -1.36 9.80
CA GLN A 247 13.24 -1.64 10.76
C GLN A 247 11.85 -1.38 10.16
N PRO A 248 10.85 -2.25 10.37
CA PRO A 248 9.47 -1.99 9.97
C PRO A 248 8.97 -0.66 10.54
N ALA A 249 8.51 0.24 9.68
CA ALA A 249 8.01 1.55 10.06
C ALA A 249 6.47 1.63 9.94
N ALA A 250 5.89 1.04 8.90
CA ALA A 250 4.45 1.02 8.66
C ALA A 250 4.07 -0.16 7.75
N GLY A 251 2.91 -0.77 8.00
CA GLY A 251 2.32 -1.81 7.15
C GLY A 251 0.95 -1.39 6.67
N PHE A 252 0.61 -1.71 5.43
CA PHE A 252 -0.63 -1.28 4.79
C PHE A 252 -1.35 -2.51 4.24
N VAL A 253 -2.58 -2.71 4.72
CA VAL A 253 -3.44 -3.81 4.30
C VAL A 253 -4.64 -3.25 3.55
N THR A 254 -4.92 -3.79 2.36
CA THR A 254 -6.06 -3.33 1.55
C THR A 254 -7.37 -3.49 2.30
N MET A 255 -8.17 -2.43 2.31
CA MET A 255 -9.51 -2.38 2.92
C MET A 255 -10.60 -2.26 1.85
N THR A 256 -10.37 -1.44 0.83
CA THR A 256 -11.29 -1.25 -0.31
C THR A 256 -10.49 -1.24 -1.62
N MET A 257 -11.07 -0.81 -2.75
CA MET A 257 -10.35 -0.79 -4.04
C MET A 257 -9.11 0.12 -4.03
N LEU A 258 -9.18 1.24 -3.31
CA LEU A 258 -8.09 2.22 -3.16
C LEU A 258 -7.65 2.41 -1.70
N GLY A 259 -8.58 2.20 -0.76
CA GLY A 259 -8.36 2.42 0.66
C GLY A 259 -7.62 1.28 1.35
N TYR A 260 -6.83 1.63 2.36
CA TYR A 260 -6.04 0.70 3.16
C TYR A 260 -6.15 1.02 4.65
N ILE A 261 -5.83 0.04 5.48
CA ILE A 261 -5.58 0.23 6.91
C ILE A 261 -4.08 0.24 7.11
N LYS A 262 -3.58 1.33 7.68
CA LYS A 262 -2.19 1.51 8.11
C LYS A 262 -2.03 0.99 9.53
N PHE A 263 -1.03 0.15 9.74
CA PHE A 263 -0.61 -0.36 11.03
C PHE A 263 0.80 0.10 11.34
N THR A 264 1.02 0.60 12.54
CA THR A 264 2.35 0.99 13.05
C THR A 264 2.71 0.29 14.36
N ALA A 265 1.77 -0.43 14.98
CA ALA A 265 2.02 -1.25 16.17
C ALA A 265 2.93 -2.45 15.86
N SER A 266 3.90 -2.71 16.74
CA SER A 266 4.96 -3.71 16.57
C SER A 266 4.44 -5.13 16.33
N ASN A 267 3.36 -5.53 17.02
CA ASN A 267 2.75 -6.85 16.88
C ASN A 267 2.18 -7.10 15.47
N MET A 268 1.48 -6.13 14.88
CA MET A 268 0.95 -6.23 13.52
C MET A 268 2.06 -6.12 12.48
N LEU A 269 3.01 -5.20 12.68
CA LEU A 269 4.17 -5.07 11.79
C LEU A 269 4.99 -6.36 11.73
N GLY A 270 5.20 -7.03 12.85
CA GLY A 270 5.89 -8.33 12.89
C GLY A 270 5.16 -9.40 12.07
N ARG A 271 3.83 -9.45 12.13
CA ARG A 271 3.02 -10.39 11.34
C ARG A 271 3.08 -10.08 9.85
N ILE A 272 2.93 -8.81 9.46
CA ILE A 272 3.03 -8.37 8.06
C ILE A 272 4.44 -8.64 7.53
N GLN A 273 5.48 -8.26 8.26
CA GLN A 273 6.88 -8.54 7.90
C GLN A 273 7.12 -10.04 7.74
N GLY A 274 6.61 -10.88 8.65
CA GLY A 274 6.72 -12.32 8.55
C GLY A 274 6.12 -12.86 7.25
N TYR A 275 4.93 -12.38 6.89
CA TYR A 275 4.29 -12.73 5.61
C TYR A 275 5.15 -12.34 4.40
N PHE A 276 5.65 -11.11 4.34
CA PHE A 276 6.54 -10.65 3.26
C PHE A 276 7.83 -11.47 3.16
N LYS A 277 8.49 -11.76 4.29
CA LYS A 277 9.68 -12.62 4.32
C LYS A 277 9.42 -14.01 3.74
N HIS A 278 8.28 -14.62 4.08
CA HIS A 278 7.89 -15.92 3.53
C HIS A 278 7.59 -15.85 2.03
N GLN A 279 6.88 -14.81 1.58
CA GLN A 279 6.54 -14.62 0.17
C GLN A 279 7.80 -14.34 -0.69
N LEU A 280 8.75 -13.54 -0.17
CA LEU A 280 10.03 -13.29 -0.82
C LEU A 280 10.88 -14.56 -0.92
N LYS A 281 10.88 -15.42 0.11
CA LYS A 281 11.58 -16.72 0.08
C LYS A 281 11.03 -17.67 -0.99
N GLN A 282 9.75 -17.54 -1.34
CA GLN A 282 9.07 -18.34 -2.35
C GLN A 282 8.93 -17.63 -3.70
N SER A 283 9.71 -16.57 -3.94
CA SER A 283 9.69 -15.84 -5.20
C SER A 283 11.11 -15.70 -5.76
N THR A 284 11.19 -15.42 -7.05
CA THR A 284 12.46 -15.28 -7.77
C THR A 284 12.71 -13.81 -8.06
N SER A 285 13.80 -13.25 -7.54
CA SER A 285 14.27 -11.90 -7.90
C SER A 285 14.59 -11.85 -9.38
N LEU A 286 13.90 -10.99 -10.14
CA LEU A 286 14.09 -10.84 -11.58
C LEU A 286 15.35 -10.04 -11.92
N SER A 287 15.83 -9.18 -11.01
CA SER A 287 17.13 -8.53 -11.13
C SER A 287 18.28 -9.55 -11.07
N LYS A 288 18.13 -10.64 -10.29
CA LYS A 288 19.14 -11.70 -10.14
C LYS A 288 18.89 -12.95 -11.01
N ALA A 289 17.72 -13.07 -11.62
CA ALA A 289 17.35 -14.20 -12.47
C ALA A 289 18.16 -14.24 -13.78
N SER A 290 18.19 -15.42 -14.39
CA SER A 290 18.76 -15.56 -15.73
C SER A 290 17.98 -14.74 -16.77
N THR A 291 18.63 -14.33 -17.85
CA THR A 291 17.98 -13.61 -18.96
C THR A 291 16.75 -14.36 -19.49
N LYS A 292 16.81 -15.70 -19.53
CA LYS A 292 15.71 -16.55 -20.00
C LYS A 292 14.49 -16.50 -19.06
N GLU A 293 14.71 -16.58 -17.75
CA GLU A 293 13.62 -16.53 -16.76
C GLU A 293 12.96 -15.15 -16.71
N ARG A 294 13.78 -14.09 -16.70
CA ARG A 294 13.29 -12.71 -16.78
C ARG A 294 12.47 -12.49 -18.06
N ALA A 295 12.99 -12.89 -19.22
CA ALA A 295 12.27 -12.77 -20.47
C ALA A 295 10.97 -13.58 -20.47
N ARG A 296 10.97 -14.80 -19.91
CA ARG A 296 9.75 -15.62 -19.78
C ARG A 296 8.65 -14.90 -19.01
N PHE A 297 8.99 -14.28 -17.88
CA PHE A 297 8.01 -13.55 -17.06
C PHE A 297 7.40 -12.37 -17.83
N PHE A 298 8.23 -11.48 -18.38
CA PHE A 298 7.73 -10.32 -19.11
C PHE A 298 6.99 -10.72 -20.39
N ASN A 299 7.47 -11.70 -21.15
CA ASN A 299 6.79 -12.19 -22.34
C ASN A 299 5.37 -12.72 -22.05
N LYS A 300 5.16 -13.40 -20.93
CA LYS A 300 3.80 -13.85 -20.52
C LYS A 300 2.86 -12.65 -20.30
N ILE A 301 3.36 -11.59 -19.68
CA ILE A 301 2.60 -10.36 -19.45
C ILE A 301 2.31 -9.66 -20.78
N GLU A 302 3.32 -9.48 -21.62
CA GLU A 302 3.19 -8.86 -22.94
C GLU A 302 2.20 -9.61 -23.83
N GLN A 303 2.23 -10.95 -23.82
CA GLN A 303 1.27 -11.78 -24.56
C GLN A 303 -0.18 -11.51 -24.15
N LYS A 304 -0.46 -11.26 -22.87
CA LYS A 304 -1.81 -10.92 -22.40
C LYS A 304 -2.27 -9.56 -22.89
N ILE A 305 -1.36 -8.59 -22.93
CA ILE A 305 -1.64 -7.25 -23.44
C ILE A 305 -1.93 -7.33 -24.94
N ASN A 306 -1.07 -8.02 -25.70
CA ASN A 306 -1.25 -8.22 -27.14
C ASN A 306 -2.54 -8.99 -27.46
N ALA A 307 -2.91 -9.97 -26.63
CA ALA A 307 -4.16 -10.71 -26.82
C ALA A 307 -5.39 -9.81 -26.66
N LEU A 308 -5.39 -8.88 -25.69
CA LEU A 308 -6.44 -7.88 -25.59
C LEU A 308 -6.42 -6.96 -26.83
N GLU A 309 -5.26 -6.42 -27.20
CA GLU A 309 -5.12 -5.53 -28.36
C GLU A 309 -5.65 -6.17 -29.66
N GLN A 310 -5.30 -7.42 -29.95
CA GLN A 310 -5.85 -8.19 -31.08
C GLN A 310 -7.37 -8.38 -30.98
N SER A 311 -7.88 -8.59 -29.77
CA SER A 311 -9.32 -8.74 -29.56
C SER A 311 -10.09 -7.45 -29.87
N LEU A 312 -9.44 -6.29 -29.70
CA LEU A 312 -10.00 -4.96 -29.99
C LEU A 312 -10.19 -4.74 -31.50
N GLU A 313 -9.34 -5.32 -32.35
CA GLU A 313 -9.46 -5.24 -33.82
C GLU A 313 -10.80 -5.82 -34.32
N ARG A 314 -11.39 -6.77 -33.58
CA ARG A 314 -12.69 -7.35 -33.93
C ARG A 314 -13.84 -6.36 -33.77
N TYR A 315 -13.71 -5.35 -32.90
CA TYR A 315 -14.73 -4.31 -32.75
C TYR A 315 -14.71 -3.35 -33.95
N GLU A 316 -13.54 -3.12 -34.58
CA GLU A 316 -13.44 -2.29 -35.80
C GLU A 316 -14.17 -2.91 -37.00
N LEU A 317 -14.24 -4.24 -37.05
CA LEU A 317 -14.91 -4.97 -38.13
C LEU A 317 -16.45 -4.97 -38.01
N LEU A 318 -16.99 -4.61 -36.84
CA LEU A 318 -18.42 -4.59 -36.57
C LEU A 318 -19.08 -3.21 -36.80
N ASP A 319 -18.27 -2.15 -36.93
CA ASP A 319 -18.73 -0.78 -37.22
C ASP A 319 -18.90 -0.49 -38.73
N PHE A 320 -19.01 -1.54 -39.57
CA PHE A 320 -19.25 -1.46 -41.03
C PHE A 320 -20.70 -1.78 -41.44
#